data_AF-A0A2S6CFC4-F1
#
_entry.id   AF-A0A2S6CFC4-F1
#
_cell.length_a   1.000
_cell.length_b   1.000
_cell.length_c   1.000
_cell.angle_alpha   90.00
_cell.angle_beta   90.00
_cell.angle_gamma   90.00
#
_symmetry.space_group_name_H-M   'P 1'
#
loop_
_entity.id
_entity.type
_entity.pdbx_description
1 polymer ?
#
loop_
_entity_poly.entity_id
_entity_poly.type
_entity_poly.pdbx_seq_one_letter_code
_entity_poly.pdbx_strand_id
1 'polypeptide(L)'
;MAESTGADQDITSSGLVAAYEVADDQVVTVGQVTAVKGTTEDENKHANYLETLPGELIGIVASHTDILDHAPGPTEASIHKKKSTALHALRLTCKALLRGSEDEWNRRHTQNMVVRLAPGAIHAIMSFYWSPKCFARVAKVDFFPPKTTELQTDFMIGAHATDFGHLLEGFLRKLSCLQSVEVHDLWPPFGIKQGTSPSLEVSLLLRTLERVEPPKLKRIVLGSLILSTSSIKLFLRAMGQNLRCLSIQEVDICSGTVDSMLACIRDNLHLNELHLGALRHTEGNGHVWFLDAEHIASAREHKWFRGTLSRKLERYSIAWRRLEAIGEGAVKLAINRSAAAFGE
;
A
#
# COMPACT_ATOMS: atom_id res chain seq x y z
N MET A 1 -66.85 -25.65 26.30
CA MET A 1 -66.30 -24.95 25.13
C MET A 1 -66.96 -25.63 23.93
N ALA A 2 -68.20 -25.26 23.60
CA ALA A 2 -68.59 -24.05 22.87
C ALA A 2 -67.99 -24.10 21.45
N GLU A 3 -68.72 -24.49 20.40
CA GLU A 3 -69.86 -23.79 19.74
C GLU A 3 -69.41 -22.55 18.95
N SER A 4 -69.81 -22.31 17.69
CA SER A 4 -70.64 -23.12 16.76
C SER A 4 -70.35 -22.79 15.27
N THR A 5 -71.33 -23.05 14.38
CA THR A 5 -71.47 -22.70 12.95
C THR A 5 -71.14 -21.23 12.59
N GLY A 6 -70.92 -20.82 11.33
CA GLY A 6 -70.97 -21.49 10.02
C GLY A 6 -71.35 -20.49 8.88
N ALA A 7 -71.51 -20.97 7.64
CA ALA A 7 -72.11 -20.32 6.45
C ALA A 7 -71.38 -19.15 5.71
N ASP A 8 -71.27 -19.33 4.38
CA ASP A 8 -71.62 -18.44 3.24
C ASP A 8 -71.20 -16.95 3.09
N GLN A 9 -70.76 -16.62 1.84
CA GLN A 9 -71.20 -15.52 0.92
C GLN A 9 -71.17 -14.03 1.37
N ASP A 10 -70.90 -13.03 0.52
CA ASP A 10 -70.35 -12.89 -0.86
C ASP A 10 -70.05 -11.38 -1.13
N ILE A 11 -69.57 -10.99 -2.34
CA ILE A 11 -69.81 -9.66 -3.02
C ILE A 11 -69.28 -8.38 -2.30
N THR A 12 -68.70 -7.32 -2.90
CA THR A 12 -68.09 -6.85 -4.18
C THR A 12 -67.34 -5.53 -3.84
N SER A 13 -66.47 -4.86 -4.61
CA SER A 13 -65.63 -5.07 -5.81
C SER A 13 -64.47 -4.03 -5.67
N SER A 14 -63.55 -3.70 -6.60
CA SER A 14 -63.30 -3.98 -8.03
C SER A 14 -61.76 -3.92 -8.24
N GLY A 15 -61.15 -4.15 -9.42
CA GLY A 15 -61.65 -4.28 -10.79
C GLY A 15 -61.01 -3.24 -11.71
N LEU A 16 -59.71 -3.39 -12.02
CA LEU A 16 -58.98 -2.53 -12.95
C LEU A 16 -58.07 -3.40 -13.84
N VAL A 17 -58.43 -3.48 -15.12
CA VAL A 17 -57.77 -4.32 -16.14
C VAL A 17 -56.93 -3.43 -17.05
N ALA A 18 -55.75 -3.89 -17.46
CA ALA A 18 -54.87 -3.18 -18.40
C ALA A 18 -54.67 -4.01 -19.68
N ALA A 19 -54.99 -3.43 -20.84
CA ALA A 19 -54.81 -4.05 -22.17
C ALA A 19 -54.86 -3.01 -23.32
N TYR A 20 -53.78 -2.92 -24.11
CA TYR A 20 -53.61 -2.43 -25.51
C TYR A 20 -54.27 -1.08 -25.95
N GLU A 21 -53.54 0.01 -26.23
CA GLU A 21 -52.61 0.30 -27.38
C GLU A 21 -53.32 0.85 -28.65
N VAL A 22 -52.57 1.56 -29.54
CA VAL A 22 -52.95 2.12 -30.89
C VAL A 22 -53.69 3.49 -30.82
N ALA A 23 -53.36 4.58 -31.54
CA ALA A 23 -52.31 4.92 -32.55
C ALA A 23 -52.00 6.46 -32.59
N ASP A 24 -51.28 6.89 -33.65
CA ASP A 24 -51.04 8.25 -34.20
C ASP A 24 -49.82 9.06 -33.67
N ASP A 25 -49.01 9.78 -34.49
CA ASP A 25 -48.60 9.61 -35.91
C ASP A 25 -47.29 10.41 -36.22
N GLN A 26 -46.69 10.24 -37.42
CA GLN A 26 -45.69 11.05 -38.19
C GLN A 26 -44.73 12.05 -37.45
N VAL A 27 -43.37 11.99 -37.51
CA VAL A 27 -42.37 12.06 -38.64
C VAL A 27 -42.06 13.49 -39.17
N VAL A 28 -40.85 13.72 -39.74
CA VAL A 28 -40.25 14.96 -40.36
C VAL A 28 -39.54 15.90 -39.35
N THR A 29 -38.21 15.96 -39.17
CA THR A 29 -37.03 16.41 -39.99
C THR A 29 -36.88 17.91 -40.33
N VAL A 30 -35.80 18.51 -39.78
CA VAL A 30 -34.86 19.53 -40.35
C VAL A 30 -35.44 20.68 -41.21
N GLY A 31 -35.36 21.93 -40.72
CA GLY A 31 -35.68 23.12 -41.56
C GLY A 31 -35.49 24.52 -40.95
N GLN A 32 -34.25 25.03 -40.95
CA GLN A 32 -33.80 26.41 -41.29
C GLN A 32 -34.63 27.70 -41.01
N VAL A 33 -33.92 28.79 -40.62
CA VAL A 33 -34.27 30.24 -40.74
C VAL A 33 -35.40 30.77 -39.82
N THR A 34 -35.11 31.66 -38.88
CA THR A 34 -35.24 33.12 -39.12
C THR A 34 -34.45 33.97 -38.11
N ALA A 35 -33.78 35.02 -38.59
CA ALA A 35 -33.21 36.06 -37.73
C ALA A 35 -34.23 37.20 -37.56
N VAL A 36 -34.86 37.29 -36.38
CA VAL A 36 -35.73 38.42 -36.02
C VAL A 36 -34.92 39.43 -35.21
N LYS A 37 -34.70 40.62 -35.77
CA LYS A 37 -34.03 41.74 -35.08
C LYS A 37 -35.06 42.82 -34.73
N GLY A 38 -35.85 42.58 -33.68
CA GLY A 38 -36.76 43.55 -33.08
C GLY A 38 -36.16 44.13 -31.79
N THR A 39 -36.24 45.45 -31.62
CA THR A 39 -35.61 46.17 -30.50
C THR A 39 -36.65 46.77 -29.56
N THR A 40 -36.62 46.39 -28.28
CA THR A 40 -37.02 47.20 -27.12
C THR A 40 -36.28 46.70 -25.87
N GLU A 41 -36.24 47.52 -24.83
CA GLU A 41 -35.30 47.44 -23.71
C GLU A 41 -35.62 46.36 -22.64
N ASP A 42 -34.62 46.15 -21.77
CA ASP A 42 -34.68 45.50 -20.45
C ASP A 42 -35.49 44.20 -20.27
N GLU A 43 -34.76 43.08 -20.32
CA GLU A 43 -34.76 42.19 -19.16
C GLU A 43 -33.34 41.63 -18.89
N ASN A 44 -32.54 42.37 -18.11
CA ASN A 44 -31.19 41.97 -17.72
C ASN A 44 -31.19 40.90 -16.60
N LYS A 45 -31.91 39.80 -16.83
CA LYS A 45 -31.85 38.60 -15.99
C LYS A 45 -30.48 37.96 -16.17
N HIS A 46 -29.55 38.34 -15.31
CA HIS A 46 -28.31 37.61 -15.08
C HIS A 46 -28.67 36.15 -14.78
N ALA A 47 -28.50 35.26 -15.77
CA ALA A 47 -28.60 33.83 -15.55
C ALA A 47 -27.64 33.47 -14.40
N ASN A 48 -28.20 33.04 -13.27
CA ASN A 48 -27.42 32.91 -12.06
C ASN A 48 -26.63 31.60 -12.13
N TYR A 49 -25.46 31.64 -12.79
CA TYR A 49 -24.67 30.44 -13.16
C TYR A 49 -24.32 29.50 -12.00
N LEU A 50 -24.50 29.94 -10.75
CA LEU A 50 -24.42 29.12 -9.53
C LEU A 50 -25.61 28.15 -9.39
N GLU A 51 -26.83 28.55 -9.77
CA GLU A 51 -28.04 27.72 -9.73
C GLU A 51 -28.00 26.58 -10.77
N THR A 52 -27.22 26.74 -11.83
CA THR A 52 -26.94 25.67 -12.82
C THR A 52 -25.82 24.72 -12.41
N LEU A 53 -25.20 24.90 -11.24
CA LEU A 53 -24.24 23.92 -10.71
C LEU A 53 -24.99 22.78 -9.98
N PRO A 54 -24.51 21.52 -10.06
CA PRO A 54 -24.89 20.46 -9.14
C PRO A 54 -24.90 20.95 -7.68
N GLY A 55 -25.95 20.61 -6.92
CA GLY A 55 -26.14 21.12 -5.54
C GLY A 55 -24.98 20.82 -4.58
N GLU A 56 -24.23 19.75 -4.84
CA GLU A 56 -22.99 19.39 -4.15
C GLU A 56 -21.91 20.48 -4.31
N LEU A 57 -21.77 21.04 -5.52
CA LEU A 57 -20.86 22.16 -5.79
C LEU A 57 -21.35 23.46 -5.17
N ILE A 58 -22.67 23.70 -5.16
CA ILE A 58 -23.25 24.85 -4.45
C ILE A 58 -22.93 24.79 -2.96
N GLY A 59 -23.09 23.62 -2.32
CA GLY A 59 -22.73 23.41 -0.91
C GLY A 59 -21.23 23.58 -0.62
N ILE A 60 -20.35 23.16 -1.53
CA ILE A 60 -18.90 23.36 -1.38
C ILE A 60 -18.53 24.84 -1.58
N VAL A 61 -19.21 25.61 -2.43
CA VAL A 61 -19.03 27.07 -2.52
C VAL A 61 -19.50 27.75 -1.23
N ALA A 62 -20.69 27.40 -0.72
CA ALA A 62 -21.27 27.99 0.49
C ALA A 62 -20.39 27.80 1.74
N SER A 63 -19.89 26.58 1.96
CA SER A 63 -18.98 26.29 3.09
C SER A 63 -17.66 27.07 3.05
N HIS A 64 -17.25 27.60 1.88
CA HIS A 64 -16.11 28.50 1.76
C HIS A 64 -16.47 29.99 1.82
N THR A 65 -17.75 30.39 1.69
CA THR A 65 -18.18 31.77 1.97
C THR A 65 -18.35 32.04 3.46
N ASP A 66 -18.87 31.07 4.23
CA ASP A 66 -19.11 31.23 5.67
C ASP A 66 -17.80 31.51 6.45
N ILE A 67 -16.71 30.87 6.02
CA ILE A 67 -15.35 31.07 6.55
C ILE A 67 -14.86 32.53 6.38
N LEU A 68 -15.41 33.27 5.41
CA LEU A 68 -14.94 34.62 5.04
C LEU A 68 -15.82 35.75 5.62
N ASP A 69 -17.10 35.50 5.88
CA ASP A 69 -18.03 36.50 6.44
C ASP A 69 -17.80 36.76 7.96
N HIS A 70 -16.99 35.94 8.63
CA HIS A 70 -16.53 36.19 10.00
C HIS A 70 -15.38 37.22 10.13
N ALA A 71 -14.94 37.86 9.03
CA ALA A 71 -13.90 38.90 9.08
C ALA A 71 -14.48 40.28 9.47
N PRO A 72 -14.18 40.81 10.68
CA PRO A 72 -14.75 42.08 11.15
C PRO A 72 -14.24 43.26 10.32
N GLY A 73 -15.15 44.03 9.73
CA GLY A 73 -14.83 45.23 8.96
C GLY A 73 -16.08 46.01 8.55
N PRO A 74 -15.98 47.34 8.35
CA PRO A 74 -17.12 48.24 8.27
C PRO A 74 -18.06 47.97 7.08
N THR A 75 -19.31 48.41 7.25
CA THR A 75 -20.50 47.93 6.52
C THR A 75 -20.62 48.43 5.07
N GLU A 76 -19.87 49.46 4.68
CA GLU A 76 -20.15 50.28 3.49
C GLU A 76 -19.16 50.07 2.34
N ALA A 77 -19.01 48.81 1.91
CA ALA A 77 -18.35 48.42 0.65
C ALA A 77 -19.04 47.20 0.00
N SER A 78 -20.35 47.05 0.26
CA SER A 78 -21.05 45.75 0.32
C SER A 78 -20.99 44.92 -0.97
N ILE A 79 -21.20 45.52 -2.15
CA ILE A 79 -21.27 44.78 -3.41
C ILE A 79 -19.89 44.30 -3.88
N HIS A 80 -18.87 45.17 -3.85
CA HIS A 80 -17.51 44.79 -4.29
C HIS A 80 -16.84 43.84 -3.29
N LYS A 81 -17.05 44.03 -1.98
CA LYS A 81 -16.58 43.08 -0.96
C LYS A 81 -17.18 41.69 -1.18
N LYS A 82 -18.51 41.58 -1.34
CA LYS A 82 -19.20 40.30 -1.61
C LYS A 82 -18.75 39.63 -2.92
N LYS A 83 -18.56 40.38 -4.01
CA LYS A 83 -18.03 39.82 -5.27
C LYS A 83 -16.60 39.28 -5.11
N SER A 84 -15.75 39.94 -4.32
CA SER A 84 -14.40 39.45 -3.99
C SER A 84 -14.44 38.18 -3.14
N THR A 85 -15.28 38.15 -2.09
CA THR A 85 -15.52 36.98 -1.22
C THR A 85 -15.98 35.77 -2.04
N ALA A 86 -16.99 35.93 -2.90
CA ALA A 86 -17.50 34.85 -3.75
C ALA A 86 -16.43 34.31 -4.73
N LEU A 87 -15.63 35.19 -5.34
CA LEU A 87 -14.51 34.77 -6.20
C LEU A 87 -13.39 34.06 -5.40
N HIS A 88 -13.18 34.40 -4.13
CA HIS A 88 -12.24 33.69 -3.27
C HIS A 88 -12.77 32.30 -2.87
N ALA A 89 -14.03 32.20 -2.45
CA ALA A 89 -14.69 30.94 -2.15
C ALA A 89 -14.73 30.00 -3.37
N LEU A 90 -15.03 30.51 -4.56
CA LEU A 90 -14.97 29.76 -5.82
C LEU A 90 -13.55 29.22 -6.09
N ARG A 91 -12.51 30.04 -5.89
CA ARG A 91 -11.11 29.60 -6.04
C ARG A 91 -10.71 28.52 -5.04
N LEU A 92 -11.17 28.61 -3.78
CA LEU A 92 -10.97 27.57 -2.79
C LEU A 92 -11.73 26.28 -3.16
N THR A 93 -12.96 26.40 -3.64
CA THR A 93 -13.76 25.28 -4.15
C THR A 93 -13.07 24.58 -5.33
N CYS A 94 -12.63 25.31 -6.35
CA CYS A 94 -11.87 24.74 -7.47
C CYS A 94 -10.58 24.05 -6.99
N LYS A 95 -9.88 24.62 -6.01
CA LYS A 95 -8.67 24.04 -5.41
C LYS A 95 -8.97 22.77 -4.59
N ALA A 96 -10.11 22.72 -3.90
CA ALA A 96 -10.57 21.56 -3.16
C ALA A 96 -11.02 20.43 -4.09
N LEU A 97 -11.73 20.76 -5.18
CA LEU A 97 -12.15 19.81 -6.22
C LEU A 97 -10.97 19.24 -7.01
N LEU A 98 -10.00 20.08 -7.37
CA LEU A 98 -8.76 19.64 -8.03
C LEU A 98 -8.00 18.65 -7.13
N ARG A 99 -7.82 18.99 -5.85
CA ARG A 99 -7.19 18.10 -4.86
C ARG A 99 -7.98 16.82 -4.63
N GLY A 100 -9.30 16.90 -4.45
CA GLY A 100 -10.15 15.72 -4.29
C GLY A 100 -10.13 14.79 -5.51
N SER A 101 -10.05 15.35 -6.72
CA SER A 101 -9.86 14.60 -7.96
C SER A 101 -8.47 13.94 -8.03
N GLU A 102 -7.42 14.67 -7.65
CA GLU A 102 -6.04 14.16 -7.59
C GLU A 102 -5.87 13.06 -6.52
N ASP A 103 -6.39 13.27 -5.31
CA ASP A 103 -6.40 12.31 -4.21
C ASP A 103 -7.20 11.05 -4.57
N GLU A 104 -8.39 11.19 -5.18
CA GLU A 104 -9.21 10.07 -5.63
C GLU A 104 -8.57 9.34 -6.83
N TRP A 105 -7.90 10.06 -7.73
CA TRP A 105 -7.11 9.46 -8.82
C TRP A 105 -5.93 8.66 -8.28
N ASN A 106 -5.16 9.24 -7.37
CA ASN A 106 -4.01 8.59 -6.72
C ASN A 106 -4.47 7.38 -5.90
N ARG A 107 -5.54 7.51 -5.09
CA ARG A 107 -6.22 6.42 -4.37
C ARG A 107 -6.66 5.28 -5.30
N ARG A 108 -7.13 5.58 -6.51
CA ARG A 108 -7.52 4.56 -7.50
C ARG A 108 -6.32 3.88 -8.15
N HIS A 109 -5.20 4.57 -8.35
CA HIS A 109 -4.08 4.11 -9.19
C HIS A 109 -2.81 3.66 -8.45
N THR A 110 -2.68 3.99 -7.17
CA THR A 110 -1.50 3.66 -6.36
C THR A 110 -1.25 2.16 -6.30
N GLN A 111 -0.07 1.74 -6.75
CA GLN A 111 0.42 0.36 -6.67
C GLN A 111 1.48 0.16 -5.58
N ASN A 112 2.06 1.25 -5.05
CA ASN A 112 3.15 1.24 -4.07
C ASN A 112 2.70 2.00 -2.82
N MET A 113 2.77 1.39 -1.64
CA MET A 113 2.31 1.99 -0.38
C MET A 113 3.44 2.05 0.65
N VAL A 114 3.62 3.20 1.30
CA VAL A 114 4.53 3.36 2.44
C VAL A 114 3.73 3.23 3.73
N VAL A 115 4.15 2.35 4.63
CA VAL A 115 3.45 2.00 5.87
C VAL A 115 4.39 2.15 7.06
N ARG A 116 3.92 2.80 8.13
CA ARG A 116 4.60 2.75 9.44
C ARG A 116 4.04 1.62 10.27
N LEU A 117 4.91 0.87 10.93
CA LEU A 117 4.56 -0.20 11.85
C LEU A 117 4.08 0.35 13.20
N ALA A 118 2.99 1.11 13.16
CA ALA A 118 2.30 1.66 14.32
C ALA A 118 0.79 1.43 14.17
N PRO A 119 0.06 1.01 15.23
CA PRO A 119 -1.37 0.72 15.13
C PRO A 119 -2.18 1.87 14.54
N GLY A 120 -1.95 3.10 15.01
CA GLY A 120 -2.64 4.31 14.52
C GLY A 120 -2.39 4.59 13.04
N ALA A 121 -1.17 4.34 12.52
CA ALA A 121 -0.84 4.53 11.12
C ALA A 121 -1.56 3.49 10.22
N ILE A 122 -1.57 2.22 10.63
CA ILE A 122 -2.28 1.16 9.89
C ILE A 122 -3.80 1.39 9.96
N HIS A 123 -4.35 1.78 11.11
CA HIS A 123 -5.75 2.17 11.23
C HIS A 123 -6.11 3.34 10.32
N ALA A 124 -5.30 4.40 10.25
CA ALA A 124 -5.53 5.54 9.35
C ALA A 124 -5.53 5.14 7.87
N ILE A 125 -4.61 4.27 7.46
CA ILE A 125 -4.60 3.70 6.10
C ILE A 125 -5.88 2.86 5.86
N MET A 126 -6.31 2.07 6.83
CA MET A 126 -7.48 1.19 6.73
C MET A 126 -8.84 1.90 6.82
N SER A 127 -8.92 3.08 7.43
CA SER A 127 -10.17 3.82 7.64
C SER A 127 -10.36 4.97 6.64
N PHE A 128 -9.31 5.71 6.32
CA PHE A 128 -9.43 7.08 5.82
C PHE A 128 -9.33 7.19 4.28
N TYR A 129 -8.77 6.18 3.60
CA TYR A 129 -8.39 6.34 2.19
C TYR A 129 -8.68 5.20 1.20
N TRP A 130 -9.23 4.03 1.54
CA TRP A 130 -9.14 2.88 0.61
C TRP A 130 -10.40 2.02 0.52
N SER A 131 -11.05 2.04 -0.65
CA SER A 131 -12.02 0.99 -1.00
C SER A 131 -11.31 -0.37 -1.14
N PRO A 132 -12.01 -1.51 -0.97
CA PRO A 132 -11.39 -2.84 -1.16
C PRO A 132 -10.73 -3.02 -2.54
N LYS A 133 -11.29 -2.38 -3.57
CA LYS A 133 -10.73 -2.39 -4.94
C LYS A 133 -9.37 -1.69 -5.02
N CYS A 134 -9.12 -0.68 -4.18
CA CYS A 134 -7.85 0.04 -4.13
C CYS A 134 -6.77 -0.82 -3.45
N PHE A 135 -7.07 -1.44 -2.30
CA PHE A 135 -6.12 -2.35 -1.63
C PHE A 135 -5.73 -3.54 -2.53
N ALA A 136 -6.69 -4.07 -3.30
CA ALA A 136 -6.45 -5.13 -4.28
C ALA A 136 -5.56 -4.72 -5.47
N ARG A 137 -5.19 -3.44 -5.63
CA ARG A 137 -4.22 -2.96 -6.64
C ARG A 137 -2.79 -2.79 -6.10
N VAL A 138 -2.60 -2.78 -4.78
CA VAL A 138 -1.27 -2.59 -4.17
C VAL A 138 -0.40 -3.81 -4.47
N ALA A 139 0.71 -3.57 -5.15
CA ALA A 139 1.70 -4.55 -5.57
C ALA A 139 3.01 -4.46 -4.78
N LYS A 140 3.34 -3.28 -4.22
CA LYS A 140 4.52 -3.08 -3.37
C LYS A 140 4.13 -2.40 -2.05
N VAL A 141 4.70 -2.86 -0.94
CA VAL A 141 4.63 -2.16 0.36
C VAL A 141 6.01 -1.98 0.97
N ASP A 142 6.29 -0.76 1.42
CA ASP A 142 7.51 -0.39 2.15
C ASP A 142 7.17 -0.13 3.62
N PHE A 143 7.65 -0.98 4.51
CA PHE A 143 7.45 -0.87 5.95
C PHE A 143 8.62 -0.14 6.63
N PHE A 144 8.27 0.79 7.51
CA PHE A 144 9.19 1.60 8.32
C PHE A 144 8.76 1.57 9.79
N PRO A 145 9.65 1.88 10.76
CA PRO A 145 9.28 1.95 12.17
C PRO A 145 8.22 3.03 12.46
N PRO A 146 7.61 3.01 13.67
CA PRO A 146 6.98 4.18 14.26
C PRO A 146 7.91 5.40 14.23
N LYS A 147 7.35 6.62 14.37
CA LYS A 147 8.20 7.79 14.62
C LYS A 147 8.81 7.66 16.03
N THR A 148 10.01 8.20 16.23
CA THR A 148 10.70 8.14 17.54
C THR A 148 9.95 8.85 18.68
N THR A 149 8.97 9.70 18.37
CA THR A 149 8.03 10.30 19.33
C THR A 149 6.89 9.37 19.76
N GLU A 150 6.71 8.24 19.10
CA GLU A 150 5.69 7.21 19.39
C GLU A 150 6.29 6.04 20.21
N LEU A 151 7.52 6.18 20.70
CA LEU A 151 8.20 5.24 21.61
C LEU A 151 7.62 5.32 23.04
N GLN A 152 6.33 5.02 23.20
CA GLN A 152 5.79 4.58 24.48
C GLN A 152 5.95 3.06 24.58
N THR A 153 6.87 2.64 25.43
CA THR A 153 7.31 1.24 25.66
C THR A 153 6.19 0.27 26.05
N ASP A 154 5.04 0.80 26.44
CA ASP A 154 3.99 0.05 27.12
C ASP A 154 2.97 -0.55 26.12
N PHE A 155 2.87 0.03 24.92
CA PHE A 155 1.96 -0.45 23.85
C PHE A 155 2.35 -1.81 23.25
N MET A 156 3.55 -2.30 23.53
CA MET A 156 4.12 -3.49 22.88
C MET A 156 4.29 -4.67 23.85
N ILE A 157 3.52 -4.67 24.96
CA ILE A 157 3.52 -5.71 25.99
C ILE A 157 2.20 -6.51 25.94
N GLY A 158 2.30 -7.84 26.03
CA GLY A 158 1.15 -8.72 26.27
C GLY A 158 0.06 -8.65 25.17
N ALA A 159 -1.16 -8.31 25.58
CA ALA A 159 -2.34 -8.31 24.71
C ALA A 159 -2.18 -7.39 23.49
N HIS A 160 -1.61 -6.20 23.67
CA HIS A 160 -1.50 -5.20 22.60
C HIS A 160 -0.60 -5.64 21.44
N ALA A 161 0.41 -6.47 21.70
CA ALA A 161 1.21 -7.12 20.65
C ALA A 161 0.39 -8.14 19.84
N THR A 162 -0.58 -8.80 20.46
CA THR A 162 -1.54 -9.70 19.79
C THR A 162 -2.54 -8.90 18.96
N ASP A 163 -3.09 -7.82 19.52
CA ASP A 163 -4.01 -6.91 18.81
C ASP A 163 -3.36 -6.29 17.57
N PHE A 164 -2.11 -5.82 17.70
CA PHE A 164 -1.33 -5.29 16.57
C PHE A 164 -0.99 -6.39 15.54
N GLY A 165 -0.71 -7.62 15.99
CA GLY A 165 -0.57 -8.78 15.12
C GLY A 165 -1.83 -9.04 14.28
N HIS A 166 -3.01 -9.00 14.90
CA HIS A 166 -4.30 -9.14 14.21
C HIS A 166 -4.62 -7.97 13.28
N LEU A 167 -4.24 -6.74 13.65
CA LEU A 167 -4.36 -5.57 12.78
C LEU A 167 -3.48 -5.69 11.53
N LEU A 168 -2.22 -6.10 11.69
CA LEU A 168 -1.31 -6.43 10.58
C LEU A 168 -1.87 -7.55 9.69
N GLU A 169 -2.48 -8.57 10.29
CA GLU A 169 -3.06 -9.72 9.60
C GLU A 169 -4.28 -9.31 8.75
N GLY A 170 -5.16 -8.49 9.32
CA GLY A 170 -6.30 -7.89 8.64
C GLY A 170 -5.93 -6.82 7.59
N PHE A 171 -4.79 -6.16 7.75
CA PHE A 171 -4.22 -5.26 6.75
C PHE A 171 -3.65 -6.04 5.57
N LEU A 172 -2.71 -6.96 5.82
CA LEU A 172 -2.02 -7.74 4.79
C LEU A 172 -2.99 -8.58 3.94
N ARG A 173 -4.05 -9.15 4.55
CA ARG A 173 -5.09 -9.89 3.80
C ARG A 173 -5.88 -9.03 2.80
N LYS A 174 -5.94 -7.70 2.96
CA LYS A 174 -6.58 -6.81 1.97
C LYS A 174 -5.71 -6.62 0.72
N LEU A 175 -4.41 -6.86 0.81
CA LEU A 175 -3.42 -6.61 -0.26
C LEU A 175 -3.31 -7.81 -1.22
N SER A 176 -4.43 -8.20 -1.83
CA SER A 176 -4.55 -9.44 -2.63
C SER A 176 -3.73 -9.48 -3.93
N CYS A 177 -2.98 -8.43 -4.26
CA CYS A 177 -2.01 -8.37 -5.36
C CYS A 177 -0.56 -8.04 -4.94
N LEU A 178 -0.26 -8.12 -3.63
CA LEU A 178 1.07 -7.88 -3.08
C LEU A 178 2.13 -8.79 -3.71
N GLN A 179 3.15 -8.17 -4.31
CA GLN A 179 4.24 -8.82 -5.05
C GLN A 179 5.63 -8.47 -4.51
N SER A 180 5.78 -7.32 -3.86
CA SER A 180 7.01 -6.87 -3.23
C SER A 180 6.75 -6.36 -1.81
N VAL A 181 7.57 -6.77 -0.86
CA VAL A 181 7.63 -6.20 0.49
C VAL A 181 9.05 -5.74 0.76
N GLU A 182 9.20 -4.53 1.26
CA GLU A 182 10.47 -4.01 1.78
C GLU A 182 10.28 -3.64 3.25
N VAL A 183 11.27 -3.95 4.09
CA VAL A 183 11.23 -3.71 5.54
C VAL A 183 12.51 -3.00 5.94
N HIS A 184 12.38 -1.78 6.44
CA HIS A 184 13.48 -0.87 6.74
C HIS A 184 13.38 -0.38 8.19
N ASP A 185 14.46 -0.46 8.97
CA ASP A 185 14.48 0.14 10.33
C ASP A 185 14.79 1.66 10.31
N LEU A 186 15.25 2.18 9.16
CA LEU A 186 15.66 3.58 9.01
C LEU A 186 15.16 4.16 7.68
N TRP A 187 14.86 5.45 7.68
CA TRP A 187 14.79 6.24 6.44
C TRP A 187 16.24 6.59 6.04
N PRO A 188 16.63 6.45 4.76
CA PRO A 188 18.05 6.25 4.41
C PRO A 188 18.92 7.51 4.47
N PRO A 189 20.25 7.39 4.66
CA PRO A 189 21.01 6.32 5.32
C PRO A 189 21.88 6.92 6.48
N PHE A 190 22.67 6.20 7.29
CA PHE A 190 23.47 4.99 7.08
C PHE A 190 23.68 4.19 8.38
N GLY A 191 24.01 2.91 8.24
CA GLY A 191 24.79 2.16 9.23
C GLY A 191 24.04 0.97 9.84
N ILE A 192 24.79 -0.11 10.13
CA ILE A 192 24.23 -1.24 10.88
C ILE A 192 23.82 -0.76 12.27
N LYS A 193 22.51 -0.84 12.52
CA LYS A 193 21.91 -0.69 13.83
C LYS A 193 22.41 -1.84 14.71
N GLN A 194 23.46 -1.60 15.48
CA GLN A 194 23.99 -2.59 16.42
C GLN A 194 23.02 -2.71 17.61
N GLY A 195 22.60 -3.92 17.95
CA GLY A 195 21.72 -4.14 19.08
C GLY A 195 21.53 -5.61 19.40
N THR A 196 21.17 -5.88 20.66
CA THR A 196 21.10 -7.24 21.22
C THR A 196 19.78 -7.97 20.95
N SER A 197 18.78 -7.29 20.38
CA SER A 197 17.46 -7.85 20.10
C SER A 197 16.83 -7.26 18.83
N PRO A 198 15.97 -8.04 18.12
CA PRO A 198 15.13 -7.52 17.04
C PRO A 198 14.06 -6.55 17.55
N SER A 199 13.62 -5.62 16.70
CA SER A 199 12.38 -4.86 16.92
C SER A 199 11.17 -5.82 17.03
N LEU A 200 10.25 -5.56 17.97
CA LEU A 200 9.05 -6.38 18.10
C LEU A 200 8.08 -6.12 16.95
N GLU A 201 8.03 -4.89 16.45
CA GLU A 201 7.24 -4.47 15.28
C GLU A 201 7.66 -5.24 14.03
N VAL A 202 8.97 -5.32 13.76
CA VAL A 202 9.56 -6.11 12.67
C VAL A 202 9.32 -7.61 12.89
N SER A 203 9.49 -8.10 14.12
CA SER A 203 9.27 -9.51 14.46
C SER A 203 7.81 -9.94 14.25
N LEU A 204 6.86 -9.07 14.61
CA LEU A 204 5.43 -9.28 14.37
C LEU A 204 5.10 -9.19 12.88
N LEU A 205 5.66 -8.22 12.14
CA LEU A 205 5.48 -8.15 10.69
C LEU A 205 5.94 -9.44 9.99
N LEU A 206 7.14 -9.95 10.31
CA LEU A 206 7.66 -11.18 9.72
C LEU A 206 6.80 -12.40 10.08
N ARG A 207 6.38 -12.54 11.34
CA ARG A 207 5.47 -13.61 11.79
C ARG A 207 4.09 -13.51 11.14
N THR A 208 3.56 -12.32 10.92
CA THR A 208 2.26 -12.15 10.28
C THR A 208 2.34 -12.39 8.77
N LEU A 209 3.45 -12.04 8.12
CA LEU A 209 3.71 -12.46 6.73
C LEU A 209 3.82 -13.99 6.63
N GLU A 210 4.57 -14.63 7.54
CA GLU A 210 4.65 -16.10 7.69
C GLU A 210 3.26 -16.74 7.87
N ARG A 211 2.35 -16.11 8.64
CA ARG A 211 0.97 -16.59 8.85
C ARG A 211 0.02 -16.33 7.67
N VAL A 212 0.23 -15.26 6.90
CA VAL A 212 -0.68 -14.83 5.82
C VAL A 212 -0.31 -15.44 4.46
N GLU A 213 0.97 -15.82 4.28
CA GLU A 213 1.53 -16.38 3.04
C GLU A 213 1.03 -15.71 1.75
N PRO A 214 1.27 -14.39 1.53
CA PRO A 214 0.64 -13.66 0.44
C PRO A 214 0.99 -14.29 -0.93
N PRO A 215 0.03 -14.87 -1.67
CA PRO A 215 0.31 -15.88 -2.71
C PRO A 215 0.92 -15.34 -4.01
N LYS A 216 1.16 -14.02 -4.07
CA LYS A 216 1.81 -13.34 -5.20
C LYS A 216 3.16 -12.71 -4.81
N LEU A 217 3.57 -12.81 -3.54
CA LEU A 217 4.80 -12.19 -3.03
C LEU A 217 6.04 -12.86 -3.63
N LYS A 218 6.76 -12.11 -4.46
CA LYS A 218 7.91 -12.59 -5.25
C LYS A 218 9.22 -11.89 -4.87
N ARG A 219 9.17 -10.68 -4.30
CA ARG A 219 10.34 -9.91 -3.88
C ARG A 219 10.23 -9.53 -2.40
N ILE A 220 11.30 -9.76 -1.65
CA ILE A 220 11.44 -9.32 -0.25
C ILE A 220 12.78 -8.57 -0.10
N VAL A 221 12.74 -7.41 0.54
CA VAL A 221 13.92 -6.57 0.82
C VAL A 221 14.07 -6.31 2.33
N LEU A 222 15.24 -6.70 2.83
CA LEU A 222 15.84 -6.66 4.17
C LEU A 222 16.72 -5.43 4.47
N GLY A 223 16.24 -4.32 5.04
CA GLY A 223 17.02 -3.07 5.17
C GLY A 223 17.38 -2.60 6.60
N SER A 224 18.66 -2.57 6.94
CA SER A 224 19.23 -2.08 8.22
C SER A 224 18.56 -2.66 9.49
N LEU A 225 18.24 -3.96 9.48
CA LEU A 225 17.49 -4.66 10.56
C LEU A 225 18.40 -5.42 11.53
N ILE A 226 17.94 -5.61 12.78
CA ILE A 226 18.44 -6.66 13.68
C ILE A 226 17.45 -7.82 13.66
N LEU A 227 17.92 -9.06 13.47
CA LEU A 227 17.09 -10.27 13.35
C LEU A 227 17.70 -11.47 14.09
N SER A 228 16.88 -12.47 14.43
CA SER A 228 17.36 -13.77 14.90
C SER A 228 17.39 -14.79 13.75
N THR A 229 18.35 -15.72 13.78
CA THR A 229 18.47 -16.78 12.78
C THR A 229 17.21 -17.62 12.67
N SER A 230 16.56 -17.92 13.80
CA SER A 230 15.34 -18.73 13.85
C SER A 230 14.15 -18.03 13.19
N SER A 231 13.92 -16.75 13.49
CA SER A 231 12.78 -16.00 12.93
C SER A 231 12.90 -15.79 11.42
N ILE A 232 14.08 -15.39 10.91
CA ILE A 232 14.24 -15.23 9.45
C ILE A 232 14.15 -16.57 8.72
N LYS A 233 14.61 -17.68 9.32
CA LYS A 233 14.55 -19.02 8.74
C LYS A 233 13.13 -19.59 8.66
N LEU A 234 12.28 -19.33 9.66
CA LEU A 234 10.85 -19.71 9.61
C LEU A 234 10.11 -18.91 8.53
N PHE A 235 10.24 -17.59 8.56
CA PHE A 235 9.70 -16.68 7.56
C PHE A 235 10.10 -17.06 6.12
N LEU A 236 11.40 -17.29 5.86
CA LEU A 236 11.86 -17.68 4.52
C LEU A 236 11.28 -19.02 4.06
N ARG A 237 11.06 -20.00 4.97
CA ARG A 237 10.45 -21.29 4.63
C ARG A 237 9.01 -21.14 4.16
N ALA A 238 8.19 -20.38 4.89
CA ALA A 238 6.80 -20.08 4.48
C ALA A 238 6.76 -19.39 3.10
N MET A 239 7.68 -18.47 2.84
CA MET A 239 7.76 -17.77 1.55
C MET A 239 8.32 -18.64 0.40
N GLY A 240 8.88 -19.82 0.67
CA GLY A 240 9.74 -20.57 -0.27
C GLY A 240 9.08 -20.96 -1.60
N GLN A 241 7.78 -21.23 -1.60
CA GLN A 241 7.06 -21.55 -2.85
C GLN A 241 6.94 -20.34 -3.79
N ASN A 242 6.81 -19.12 -3.26
CA ASN A 242 6.44 -17.91 -4.02
C ASN A 242 7.62 -16.95 -4.25
N LEU A 243 8.57 -16.90 -3.32
CA LEU A 243 9.70 -15.98 -3.34
C LEU A 243 10.65 -16.27 -4.51
N ARG A 244 10.99 -15.23 -5.28
CA ARG A 244 11.93 -15.32 -6.43
C ARG A 244 13.06 -14.30 -6.37
N CYS A 245 12.92 -13.24 -5.58
CA CYS A 245 13.98 -12.30 -5.25
C CYS A 245 14.08 -12.11 -3.74
N LEU A 246 15.28 -12.27 -3.19
CA LEU A 246 15.61 -11.89 -1.82
C LEU A 246 16.74 -10.86 -1.85
N SER A 247 16.56 -9.74 -1.16
CA SER A 247 17.62 -8.76 -0.90
C SER A 247 17.75 -8.59 0.61
N ILE A 248 18.95 -8.77 1.15
CA ILE A 248 19.31 -8.52 2.56
C ILE A 248 20.46 -7.52 2.49
N GLN A 249 20.25 -6.25 2.81
CA GLN A 249 21.18 -5.17 2.47
C GLN A 249 22.17 -4.86 3.59
N GLU A 250 21.66 -4.66 4.80
CA GLU A 250 22.40 -4.44 6.04
C GLU A 250 21.61 -5.16 7.13
N VAL A 251 22.14 -6.24 7.71
CA VAL A 251 21.45 -7.00 8.76
C VAL A 251 22.45 -7.52 9.79
N ASP A 252 22.09 -7.38 11.06
CA ASP A 252 22.79 -7.97 12.19
C ASP A 252 21.99 -9.15 12.75
N ILE A 253 22.58 -10.34 12.71
CA ILE A 253 22.00 -11.57 13.24
C ILE A 253 22.40 -11.70 14.71
N CYS A 254 21.53 -11.24 15.61
CA CYS A 254 21.85 -11.15 17.04
C CYS A 254 21.95 -12.52 17.74
N SER A 255 21.39 -13.58 17.15
CA SER A 255 21.45 -14.94 17.70
C SER A 255 21.41 -16.04 16.63
N GLY A 256 22.25 -17.05 16.82
CA GLY A 256 22.49 -18.16 15.86
C GLY A 256 23.46 -17.79 14.73
N THR A 257 23.94 -18.80 13.99
CA THR A 257 24.87 -18.60 12.87
C THR A 257 24.14 -18.43 11.53
N VAL A 258 24.78 -17.68 10.63
CA VAL A 258 24.27 -17.35 9.30
C VAL A 258 24.14 -18.59 8.39
N ASP A 259 24.98 -19.61 8.55
CA ASP A 259 25.00 -20.84 7.73
C ASP A 259 23.63 -21.53 7.72
N SER A 260 22.95 -21.54 8.85
CA SER A 260 21.66 -22.22 8.96
C SER A 260 20.54 -21.47 8.23
N MET A 261 20.70 -20.16 7.99
CA MET A 261 19.87 -19.37 7.07
C MET A 261 20.31 -19.58 5.61
N LEU A 262 21.61 -19.57 5.33
CA LEU A 262 22.14 -19.76 3.97
C LEU A 262 21.81 -21.13 3.37
N ALA A 263 21.93 -22.20 4.16
CA ALA A 263 21.47 -23.53 3.77
C ALA A 263 19.98 -23.52 3.45
N CYS A 264 19.16 -22.79 4.23
CA CYS A 264 17.75 -22.63 3.93
C CYS A 264 17.52 -21.87 2.61
N ILE A 265 18.32 -20.84 2.31
CA ILE A 265 18.24 -20.10 1.03
C ILE A 265 18.66 -20.99 -0.15
N ARG A 266 19.70 -21.82 0.01
CA ARG A 266 20.22 -22.75 -1.01
C ARG A 266 19.27 -23.92 -1.29
N ASP A 267 18.72 -24.52 -0.23
CA ASP A 267 18.08 -25.83 -0.29
C ASP A 267 16.54 -25.74 -0.31
N ASN A 268 15.94 -24.69 0.26
CA ASN A 268 14.49 -24.53 0.36
C ASN A 268 13.89 -23.42 -0.55
N LEU A 269 14.70 -22.55 -1.16
CA LEU A 269 14.19 -21.42 -1.97
C LEU A 269 14.58 -21.52 -3.45
N HIS A 270 13.60 -21.32 -4.34
CA HIS A 270 13.82 -21.24 -5.79
C HIS A 270 14.05 -19.79 -6.24
N LEU A 271 15.08 -19.14 -5.71
CA LEU A 271 15.39 -17.74 -6.06
C LEU A 271 15.96 -17.62 -7.47
N ASN A 272 15.43 -16.66 -8.23
CA ASN A 272 16.03 -16.17 -9.47
C ASN A 272 17.02 -15.02 -9.23
N GLU A 273 16.93 -14.35 -8.09
CA GLU A 273 17.71 -13.16 -7.72
C GLU A 273 18.01 -13.20 -6.22
N LEU A 274 19.28 -13.06 -5.86
CA LEU A 274 19.74 -12.94 -4.49
C LEU A 274 20.74 -11.79 -4.38
N HIS A 275 20.51 -10.90 -3.43
CA HIS A 275 21.49 -9.90 -3.00
C HIS A 275 21.69 -10.04 -1.49
N LEU A 276 22.89 -10.41 -1.07
CA LEU A 276 23.33 -10.30 0.32
C LEU A 276 24.35 -9.16 0.37
N GLY A 277 24.08 -8.16 1.20
CA GLY A 277 24.99 -7.07 1.51
C GLY A 277 25.69 -7.31 2.84
N ALA A 278 25.82 -6.24 3.62
CA ALA A 278 26.55 -6.18 4.87
C ALA A 278 25.85 -7.00 5.97
N LEU A 279 26.03 -8.31 5.92
CA LEU A 279 25.49 -9.30 6.85
C LEU A 279 26.52 -9.57 7.96
N ARG A 280 26.12 -9.31 9.20
CA ARG A 280 26.89 -9.54 10.43
C ARG A 280 26.16 -10.55 11.31
N HIS A 281 26.88 -11.30 12.14
CA HIS A 281 26.26 -12.17 13.15
C HIS A 281 27.07 -12.21 14.44
N THR A 282 26.40 -12.53 15.55
CA THR A 282 27.07 -12.86 16.80
C THR A 282 27.84 -14.18 16.65
N GLU A 283 29.09 -14.22 17.12
CA GLU A 283 29.89 -15.45 17.23
C GLU A 283 30.79 -15.37 18.47
N GLY A 284 30.70 -16.37 19.35
CA GLY A 284 31.32 -16.31 20.68
C GLY A 284 30.90 -15.05 21.44
N ASN A 285 31.89 -14.22 21.79
CA ASN A 285 31.69 -12.94 22.48
C ASN A 285 31.75 -11.72 21.54
N GLY A 286 31.80 -11.93 20.21
CA GLY A 286 31.97 -10.88 19.21
C GLY A 286 30.88 -10.85 18.16
N HIS A 287 30.99 -9.89 17.23
CA HIS A 287 30.21 -9.85 16.00
C HIS A 287 31.14 -10.01 14.79
N VAL A 288 30.90 -11.02 13.96
CA VAL A 288 31.70 -11.37 12.78
C VAL A 288 30.93 -11.05 11.50
N TRP A 289 31.65 -10.74 10.43
CA TRP A 289 31.10 -10.46 9.11
C TRP A 289 31.08 -11.72 8.24
N PHE A 290 29.92 -12.04 7.66
CA PHE A 290 29.77 -13.23 6.81
C PHE A 290 30.66 -13.23 5.54
N LEU A 291 31.15 -12.06 5.10
CA LEU A 291 32.04 -11.94 3.95
C LEU A 291 33.09 -10.85 4.21
N ASP A 292 33.93 -11.02 5.23
CA ASP A 292 34.90 -9.98 5.57
C ASP A 292 36.09 -9.86 4.61
N ALA A 293 36.89 -8.81 4.79
CA ALA A 293 38.11 -8.50 4.06
C ALA A 293 39.04 -9.70 3.82
N GLU A 294 39.20 -10.54 4.84
CA GLU A 294 40.16 -11.65 4.86
C GLU A 294 39.63 -12.90 4.12
N HIS A 295 38.30 -13.05 3.98
CA HIS A 295 37.68 -14.17 3.25
C HIS A 295 37.93 -14.10 1.72
N ILE A 296 38.35 -12.94 1.21
CA ILE A 296 38.59 -12.71 -0.22
C ILE A 296 39.90 -11.94 -0.35
N ALA A 297 41.02 -12.67 -0.37
CA ALA A 297 42.35 -12.13 -0.61
C ALA A 297 42.45 -11.44 -2.00
N SER A 298 42.14 -10.13 -2.04
CA SER A 298 42.15 -9.19 -3.18
C SER A 298 41.18 -9.45 -4.36
N ALA A 299 40.78 -10.70 -4.62
CA ALA A 299 40.10 -11.05 -5.87
C ALA A 299 38.56 -10.96 -5.79
N ARG A 300 37.98 -9.84 -6.27
CA ARG A 300 36.53 -9.77 -6.59
C ARG A 300 36.16 -10.93 -7.53
N GLU A 301 35.43 -11.92 -7.01
CA GLU A 301 34.91 -12.99 -7.87
C GLU A 301 33.73 -12.44 -8.67
N HIS A 302 33.78 -12.59 -9.98
CA HIS A 302 32.66 -12.31 -10.87
C HIS A 302 32.65 -13.34 -12.00
N LYS A 303 31.57 -14.11 -12.11
CA LYS A 303 31.45 -15.16 -13.11
C LYS A 303 30.08 -15.14 -13.78
N TRP A 304 30.13 -15.42 -15.07
CA TRP A 304 28.99 -15.63 -15.95
C TRP A 304 29.07 -17.05 -16.48
N PHE A 305 27.95 -17.77 -16.50
CA PHE A 305 27.89 -19.12 -17.06
C PHE A 305 26.49 -19.41 -17.59
N ARG A 306 26.34 -20.50 -18.34
CA ARG A 306 25.03 -20.95 -18.82
C ARG A 306 24.48 -21.99 -17.84
N GLY A 307 23.33 -21.72 -17.23
CA GLY A 307 22.70 -22.66 -16.29
C GLY A 307 22.39 -23.99 -16.99
N THR A 308 22.83 -25.10 -16.41
CA THR A 308 22.72 -26.44 -17.02
C THR A 308 21.26 -26.86 -17.23
N LEU A 309 20.40 -26.59 -16.24
CA LEU A 309 18.96 -26.86 -16.31
C LEU A 309 18.21 -25.74 -17.06
N SER A 310 18.50 -24.47 -16.75
CA SER A 310 17.75 -23.32 -17.28
C SER A 310 18.07 -23.00 -18.75
N ARG A 311 19.27 -23.37 -19.22
CA ARG A 311 19.92 -22.93 -20.48
C ARG A 311 20.04 -21.41 -20.64
N LYS A 312 19.72 -20.62 -19.60
CA LYS A 312 19.84 -19.16 -19.56
C LYS A 312 21.24 -18.74 -19.17
N LEU A 313 21.58 -17.49 -19.46
CA LEU A 313 22.78 -16.86 -18.94
C LEU A 313 22.52 -16.49 -17.46
N GLU A 314 23.37 -16.99 -16.58
CA GLU A 314 23.32 -16.76 -15.13
C GLU A 314 24.64 -16.11 -14.68
N ARG A 315 24.59 -15.29 -13.61
CA ARG A 315 25.75 -14.57 -13.09
C ARG A 315 25.80 -14.59 -11.58
N TYR A 316 27.00 -14.51 -11.01
CA TYR A 316 27.18 -14.05 -9.64
C TYR A 316 28.40 -13.13 -9.49
N SER A 317 28.44 -12.37 -8.40
CA SER A 317 29.62 -11.64 -7.96
C SER A 317 29.73 -11.73 -6.44
N ILE A 318 30.93 -11.94 -5.94
CA ILE A 318 31.25 -11.90 -4.50
C ILE A 318 32.39 -10.88 -4.32
N ALA A 319 32.17 -9.88 -3.48
CA ALA A 319 33.13 -8.82 -3.20
C ALA A 319 32.79 -8.14 -1.87
N TRP A 320 33.78 -7.98 -0.99
CA TRP A 320 33.75 -7.15 0.23
C TRP A 320 32.37 -6.99 0.89
N ARG A 321 31.99 -7.94 1.75
CA ARG A 321 30.71 -7.94 2.47
C ARG A 321 29.48 -7.88 1.54
N ARG A 322 29.58 -8.40 0.31
CA ARG A 322 28.48 -8.49 -0.66
C ARG A 322 28.55 -9.75 -1.54
N LEU A 323 27.38 -10.31 -1.84
CA LEU A 323 27.12 -11.37 -2.81
C LEU A 323 25.89 -10.97 -3.65
N GLU A 324 26.06 -10.90 -4.97
CA GLU A 324 24.97 -10.80 -5.93
C GLU A 324 24.87 -12.10 -6.73
N ALA A 325 23.67 -12.63 -6.97
CA ALA A 325 23.44 -13.74 -7.88
C ALA A 325 22.12 -13.57 -8.67
N ILE A 326 22.15 -13.91 -9.96
CA ILE A 326 20.98 -13.93 -10.85
C ILE A 326 20.98 -15.26 -11.63
N GLY A 327 19.92 -16.04 -11.45
CA GLY A 327 19.78 -17.43 -11.88
C GLY A 327 19.82 -18.41 -10.70
N GLU A 328 18.96 -19.43 -10.70
CA GLU A 328 18.84 -20.38 -9.58
C GLU A 328 20.13 -21.20 -9.36
N GLY A 329 20.84 -21.54 -10.45
CA GLY A 329 22.14 -22.19 -10.38
C GLY A 329 23.20 -21.24 -9.81
N ALA A 330 23.19 -19.98 -10.23
CA ALA A 330 24.09 -18.96 -9.68
C ALA A 330 23.85 -18.67 -8.19
N VAL A 331 22.60 -18.64 -7.72
CA VAL A 331 22.28 -18.49 -6.29
C VAL A 331 22.89 -19.64 -5.48
N LYS A 332 22.63 -20.89 -5.88
CA LYS A 332 23.12 -22.07 -5.16
C LYS A 332 24.64 -22.19 -5.19
N LEU A 333 25.26 -21.85 -6.32
CA LEU A 333 26.72 -21.89 -6.47
C LEU A 333 27.43 -20.75 -5.72
N ALA A 334 26.86 -19.54 -5.69
CA ALA A 334 27.42 -18.43 -4.92
C ALA A 334 27.38 -18.71 -3.41
N ILE A 335 26.26 -19.24 -2.89
CA ILE A 335 26.15 -19.62 -1.47
C ILE A 335 27.17 -20.72 -1.12
N ASN A 336 27.30 -21.75 -1.96
CA ASN A 336 28.30 -22.80 -1.74
C ASN A 336 29.75 -22.27 -1.81
N ARG A 337 30.03 -21.28 -2.66
CA ARG A 337 31.35 -20.62 -2.72
C ARG A 337 31.67 -19.84 -1.44
N SER A 338 30.71 -19.09 -0.91
CA SER A 338 30.91 -18.39 0.37
C SER A 338 31.00 -19.35 1.55
N ALA A 339 30.15 -20.38 1.63
CA ALA A 339 30.16 -21.34 2.73
C ALA A 339 31.43 -22.21 2.77
N ALA A 340 32.03 -22.52 1.62
CA ALA A 340 33.29 -23.28 1.56
C ALA A 340 34.48 -22.50 2.17
N ALA A 341 34.44 -21.17 2.21
CA ALA A 341 35.49 -20.34 2.80
C ALA A 341 35.48 -20.33 4.35
N PHE A 342 34.51 -21.00 4.99
CA PHE A 342 34.42 -21.20 6.44
C PHE A 342 34.85 -22.62 6.88
N GLY A 343 35.40 -23.43 5.97
CA GLY A 343 35.59 -24.87 6.14
C GLY A 343 37.03 -25.40 6.03
N GLU A 344 38.04 -24.52 6.09
CA GLU A 344 39.48 -24.84 6.06
C GLU A 344 40.18 -24.37 7.34
#